data_AF-A0A317YNC8-F1
#
_entry.id   AF-A0A317YNC8-F1
#
_cell.length_a   1.000
_cell.length_b   1.000
_cell.length_c   1.000
_cell.angle_alpha   90.00
_cell.angle_beta   90.00
_cell.angle_gamma   90.00
#
_symmetry.space_group_name_H-M   'P 1'
#
loop_
_entity.id
_entity.type
_entity.pdbx_description
1 polymer ?
#
loop_
_entity_poly.entity_id
_entity_poly.type
_entity_poly.pdbx_seq_one_letter_code
_entity_poly.pdbx_strand_id
1 'polypeptide(L)'
;YQNGKFKDFFDFARRIPKRVKTRKLLEALILVGAFDAFGKTRSTLLQAIDQVLDGDLNIEQDGFLFDILTPKQMYEDKEELPDALISQYEKEYLGFYVSQHPVDKKFVAKQYLTIFKLSNAQNNKPILVQ
;
A
#
# COMPACT_ATOMS: atom_id res chain seq x y z
N TYR A 1 10.64 -22.04 11.14
CA TYR A 1 9.95 -20.75 11.27
C TYR A 1 9.82 -20.39 12.74
N GLN A 2 10.85 -19.80 13.36
CA GLN A 2 10.95 -19.72 14.83
C GLN A 2 10.01 -18.68 15.50
N ASN A 3 9.39 -17.75 14.76
CA ASN A 3 8.52 -16.70 15.34
C ASN A 3 7.08 -16.65 14.77
N GLY A 4 6.66 -17.62 13.94
CA GLY A 4 5.32 -17.64 13.35
C GLY A 4 5.02 -16.46 12.38
N LYS A 5 3.74 -16.29 12.01
CA LYS A 5 3.28 -15.18 11.16
C LYS A 5 3.32 -13.84 11.91
N PHE A 6 3.55 -12.76 11.17
CA PHE A 6 3.42 -11.41 11.71
C PHE A 6 1.96 -11.11 12.02
N LYS A 7 1.69 -10.61 13.22
CA LYS A 7 0.34 -10.25 13.66
C LYS A 7 -0.10 -8.91 13.08
N ASP A 8 0.85 -7.99 12.97
CA ASP A 8 0.59 -6.60 12.61
C ASP A 8 1.87 -5.88 12.14
N PHE A 9 1.75 -4.66 11.63
CA PHE A 9 2.90 -3.88 11.16
C PHE A 9 3.89 -3.56 12.31
N PHE A 10 3.40 -3.27 13.51
CA PHE A 10 4.27 -3.04 14.67
C PHE A 10 5.02 -4.31 15.11
N ASP A 11 4.38 -5.48 15.01
CA ASP A 11 5.01 -6.77 15.30
C ASP A 11 6.10 -7.11 14.26
N PHE A 12 5.86 -6.79 12.98
CA PHE A 12 6.89 -6.85 11.94
C PHE A 12 8.08 -5.93 12.28
N ALA A 13 7.81 -4.66 12.59
CA ALA A 13 8.83 -3.65 12.87
C ALA A 13 9.71 -3.98 14.10
N ARG A 14 9.14 -4.63 15.12
CA ARG A 14 9.89 -5.09 16.32
C ARG A 14 10.80 -6.29 16.02
N ARG A 15 10.40 -7.16 15.10
CA ARG A 15 11.14 -8.40 14.78
C ARG A 15 12.25 -8.20 13.76
N ILE A 16 12.16 -7.18 12.90
CA ILE A 16 13.21 -6.93 11.90
C ILE A 16 14.44 -6.25 12.54
N PRO A 17 15.67 -6.59 12.10
CA PRO A 17 16.88 -5.95 12.60
C PRO A 17 16.89 -4.43 12.34
N LYS A 18 17.33 -3.63 13.32
CA LYS A 18 17.47 -2.16 13.18
C LYS A 18 18.28 -1.75 11.94
N ARG A 19 19.29 -2.53 11.54
CA ARG A 19 20.12 -2.27 10.36
C ARG A 19 19.33 -2.23 9.04
N VAL A 20 18.27 -3.03 8.93
CA VAL A 20 17.43 -3.07 7.71
C VAL A 20 16.19 -2.21 7.84
N LYS A 21 15.78 -1.87 9.07
CA LYS A 21 14.62 -1.02 9.37
C LYS A 21 14.90 0.46 9.05
N THR A 22 14.98 0.75 7.77
CA THR A 22 15.10 2.12 7.25
C THR A 22 13.74 2.65 6.83
N ARG A 23 13.51 3.96 6.97
CA ARG A 23 12.27 4.62 6.51
C ARG A 23 11.94 4.25 5.06
N LYS A 24 12.92 4.37 4.16
CA LYS A 24 12.78 4.03 2.73
C LYS A 24 12.33 2.59 2.49
N LEU A 25 12.87 1.63 3.25
CA LEU A 25 12.45 0.23 3.11
C LEU A 25 11.00 0.03 3.56
N LEU A 26 10.62 0.59 4.71
CA LEU A 26 9.27 0.47 5.24
C LEU A 26 8.26 1.12 4.30
N GLU A 27 8.55 2.33 3.81
CA GLU A 27 7.73 3.03 2.82
C GLU A 27 7.54 2.20 1.55
N ALA A 28 8.63 1.68 0.97
CA ALA A 28 8.56 0.84 -0.21
C ALA A 28 7.66 -0.39 -0.01
N LEU A 29 7.82 -1.10 1.11
CA LEU A 29 7.01 -2.29 1.44
C LEU A 29 5.52 -1.95 1.62
N ILE A 30 5.20 -0.83 2.28
CA ILE A 30 3.82 -0.38 2.44
C ILE A 30 3.21 0.00 1.09
N LEU A 31 3.94 0.76 0.28
CA LEU A 31 3.44 1.28 -0.98
C LEU A 31 3.15 0.18 -2.00
N VAL A 32 3.96 -0.87 -2.04
CA VAL A 32 3.74 -2.05 -2.91
C VAL A 32 2.67 -3.02 -2.37
N GLY A 33 2.08 -2.74 -1.21
CA GLY A 33 1.02 -3.56 -0.63
C GLY A 33 1.48 -4.81 0.11
N ALA A 34 2.74 -4.89 0.55
CA ALA A 34 3.25 -6.05 1.29
C ALA A 34 2.51 -6.28 2.63
N PHE A 35 1.81 -5.26 3.13
CA PHE A 35 1.08 -5.26 4.40
C PHE A 35 -0.44 -5.22 4.22
N ASP A 36 -0.96 -5.40 3.01
CA ASP A 36 -2.41 -5.37 2.73
C ASP A 36 -3.17 -6.45 3.53
N ALA A 37 -2.49 -7.54 3.91
CA ALA A 37 -3.04 -8.61 4.76
C ALA A 37 -3.42 -8.15 6.19
N PHE A 38 -2.92 -6.99 6.65
CA PHE A 38 -3.29 -6.43 7.96
C PHE A 38 -4.59 -5.62 7.92
N GLY A 39 -5.19 -5.41 6.74
CA GLY A 39 -6.46 -4.71 6.61
C GLY A 39 -6.41 -3.23 6.99
N LYS A 40 -5.24 -2.61 6.90
CA LYS A 40 -5.02 -1.18 7.14
C LYS A 40 -4.69 -0.46 5.84
N THR A 41 -5.12 0.79 5.74
CA THR A 41 -4.86 1.60 4.55
C THR A 41 -3.37 1.96 4.46
N ARG A 42 -2.86 2.13 3.23
CA ARG A 42 -1.45 2.50 3.03
C ARG A 42 -1.11 3.81 3.75
N SER A 43 -2.00 4.80 3.70
CA SER A 43 -1.85 6.08 4.41
C SER A 43 -1.70 5.90 5.93
N THR A 44 -2.51 5.01 6.51
CA THR A 44 -2.45 4.68 7.95
C THR A 44 -1.11 4.04 8.32
N LEU A 45 -0.64 3.10 7.50
CA LEU A 45 0.64 2.42 7.71
C LEU A 45 1.84 3.34 7.51
N LEU A 46 1.80 4.25 6.54
CA LEU A 46 2.85 5.24 6.30
C LEU A 46 3.04 6.16 7.51
N GLN A 47 1.96 6.59 8.14
CA GLN A 47 2.04 7.38 9.38
C GLN A 47 2.58 6.56 10.55
N ALA A 48 2.24 5.28 10.63
CA ALA A 48 2.74 4.39 11.67
C ALA A 48 4.26 4.20 11.62
N ILE A 49 4.93 4.52 10.50
CA ILE A 49 6.39 4.49 10.39
C ILE A 49 7.05 5.45 11.39
N ASP A 50 6.49 6.64 11.59
CA ASP A 50 7.04 7.63 12.51
C ASP A 50 7.06 7.07 13.94
N GLN A 51 5.94 6.48 14.37
CA GLN A 51 5.81 5.83 15.68
C GLN A 51 6.81 4.67 15.86
N VAL A 52 7.07 3.90 14.80
CA VAL A 52 8.03 2.79 14.81
C VAL A 52 9.46 3.31 15.00
N LEU A 53 9.86 4.31 14.22
CA LEU A 53 11.23 4.83 14.23
C LEU A 53 11.54 5.60 15.51
N ASP A 54 10.58 6.37 16.02
CA ASP A 54 10.72 7.10 17.30
C ASP A 54 10.75 6.12 18.48
N GLY A 55 9.97 5.03 18.40
CA GLY A 55 9.99 3.97 19.38
C GLY A 55 11.37 3.32 19.51
N ASP A 56 12.08 3.11 18.40
CA ASP A 56 13.39 2.43 18.39
C ASP A 56 14.53 3.18 19.08
N LEU A 57 14.46 4.51 19.10
CA LEU A 57 15.45 5.36 19.75
C LEU A 57 15.42 5.17 21.28
N ASN A 58 14.28 4.78 21.83
CA ASN A 58 14.08 4.62 23.28
C ASN A 58 14.36 3.19 23.80
N ILE A 59 14.62 2.21 22.91
CA ILE A 59 14.73 0.77 23.24
C ILE A 59 16.15 0.38 23.75
N GLU A 60 17.07 1.31 23.91
CA GLU A 60 18.39 0.99 24.50
C GLU A 60 18.33 0.61 26.00
N GLN A 61 17.17 0.79 26.66
CA GLN A 61 16.94 0.39 28.05
C GLN A 61 15.91 -0.75 28.13
N ASP A 62 16.39 -1.94 28.53
CA ASP A 62 15.65 -3.11 29.00
C ASP A 62 14.31 -3.44 28.30
N GLY A 63 14.37 -4.38 27.35
CA GLY A 63 13.21 -4.85 26.56
C GLY A 63 12.04 -5.42 27.36
N PHE A 64 12.19 -5.71 28.66
CA PHE A 64 11.12 -6.17 29.56
C PHE A 64 10.32 -5.00 30.17
N LEU A 65 10.96 -3.84 30.41
CA LEU A 65 10.29 -2.66 30.93
C LEU A 65 9.52 -1.91 29.83
N PHE A 66 9.98 -2.00 28.59
CA PHE A 66 9.35 -1.36 27.43
C PHE A 66 7.96 -1.93 27.10
N ASP A 67 7.74 -3.25 27.20
CA ASP A 67 6.42 -3.86 26.92
C ASP A 67 5.37 -3.48 27.99
N ILE A 68 5.82 -3.05 29.17
CA ILE A 68 4.97 -2.59 30.28
C ILE A 68 4.72 -1.07 30.21
N LEU A 69 5.72 -0.29 29.78
CA LEU A 69 5.68 1.18 29.82
C LEU A 69 5.29 1.84 28.50
N THR A 70 5.29 1.11 27.38
CA THR A 70 4.89 1.71 26.11
C THR A 70 3.39 1.86 26.00
N PRO A 71 2.88 3.07 25.72
CA PRO A 71 1.50 3.23 25.31
C PRO A 71 1.27 2.36 24.07
N LYS A 72 0.14 1.65 24.09
CA LYS A 72 -0.28 0.77 22.99
C LYS A 72 -0.22 1.59 21.70
N GLN A 73 0.71 1.26 20.80
CA GLN A 73 0.81 1.97 19.51
C GLN A 73 -0.52 1.79 18.78
N MET A 74 -1.17 2.89 18.46
CA MET A 74 -2.49 2.91 17.84
C MET A 74 -2.38 3.39 16.41
N TYR A 75 -3.13 2.75 15.54
CA TYR A 75 -3.35 3.23 14.19
C TYR A 75 -4.26 4.44 14.22
N GLU A 76 -3.86 5.47 13.48
CA GLU A 76 -4.75 6.56 13.09
C GLU A 76 -5.31 6.24 11.72
N ASP A 77 -6.55 5.76 11.68
CA ASP A 77 -7.18 5.35 10.43
C ASP A 77 -7.36 6.56 9.50
N LYS A 78 -6.72 6.49 8.33
CA LYS A 78 -6.77 7.51 7.27
C LYS A 78 -7.35 6.93 5.99
N GLU A 79 -7.88 7.81 5.15
CA GLU A 79 -8.34 7.45 3.81
C GLU A 79 -7.20 6.83 2.99
N GLU A 80 -7.56 5.85 2.15
CA GLU A 80 -6.61 5.17 1.27
C GLU A 80 -6.01 6.16 0.27
N LEU A 81 -4.78 5.88 -0.18
CA LEU A 81 -4.13 6.66 -1.20
C LEU A 81 -4.95 6.64 -2.51
N PRO A 82 -4.94 7.75 -3.28
CA PRO A 82 -5.51 7.75 -4.62
C PRO A 82 -4.93 6.62 -5.47
N ASP A 83 -5.81 5.93 -6.20
CA ASP A 83 -5.46 4.73 -6.96
C ASP A 83 -4.41 4.98 -8.07
N ALA A 84 -4.36 6.22 -8.57
CA ALA A 84 -3.32 6.67 -9.50
C ALA A 84 -1.93 6.69 -8.84
N LEU A 85 -1.83 7.11 -7.57
CA LEU A 85 -0.58 7.12 -6.82
C LEU A 85 -0.14 5.70 -6.49
N ILE A 86 -1.06 4.84 -6.04
CA ILE A 86 -0.76 3.42 -5.77
C ILE A 86 -0.15 2.76 -7.00
N SER A 87 -0.78 2.97 -8.16
CA SER A 87 -0.27 2.43 -9.43
C SER A 87 1.12 2.99 -9.79
N GLN A 88 1.38 4.27 -9.52
CA GLN A 88 2.70 4.86 -9.74
C GLN A 88 3.77 4.20 -8.87
N TYR A 89 3.48 4.00 -7.58
CA TYR A 89 4.42 3.36 -6.67
C TYR A 89 4.65 1.89 -6.97
N GLU A 90 3.62 1.13 -7.37
CA GLU A 90 3.80 -0.24 -7.86
C GLU A 90 4.82 -0.27 -9.01
N LYS A 91 4.65 0.62 -10.00
CA LYS A 91 5.60 0.71 -11.11
C LYS A 91 7.00 1.16 -10.67
N GLU A 92 7.10 2.09 -9.73
CA GLU A 92 8.39 2.59 -9.24
C GLU A 92 9.18 1.52 -8.48
N TYR A 93 8.54 0.83 -7.53
CA TYR A 93 9.21 -0.11 -6.64
C TYR A 93 9.25 -1.55 -7.17
N LEU A 94 8.25 -2.00 -7.92
CA LEU A 94 8.19 -3.36 -8.48
C LEU A 94 8.60 -3.40 -9.96
N GLY A 95 8.50 -2.29 -10.68
CA GLY A 95 8.72 -2.22 -12.12
C GLY A 95 7.50 -2.63 -12.98
N PHE A 96 6.43 -3.13 -12.36
CA PHE A 96 5.20 -3.54 -13.02
C PHE A 96 3.98 -3.32 -12.09
N TYR A 97 2.78 -3.37 -12.66
CA TYR A 97 1.52 -3.23 -11.91
C TYR A 97 1.06 -4.61 -11.41
N VAL A 98 0.80 -4.71 -10.11
CA VAL A 98 0.18 -5.89 -9.49
C VAL A 98 -1.33 -5.72 -9.46
N SER A 99 -1.79 -4.50 -9.22
CA SER A 99 -3.20 -4.14 -9.34
C SER A 99 -3.60 -3.92 -10.80
N GLN A 100 -4.90 -3.65 -11.03
CA GLN A 100 -5.40 -3.36 -12.38
C GLN A 100 -4.64 -2.20 -13.03
N HIS A 101 -4.33 -2.35 -14.32
CA HIS A 101 -3.57 -1.35 -15.05
C HIS A 101 -4.31 0.01 -15.08
N PRO A 102 -3.61 1.15 -14.94
CA PRO A 102 -4.24 2.47 -14.92
C PRO A 102 -5.09 2.79 -16.15
N VAL A 103 -4.73 2.23 -17.30
CA VAL A 103 -5.50 2.41 -18.55
C VAL A 103 -6.81 1.64 -18.48
N ASP A 104 -6.82 0.43 -17.93
CA ASP A 104 -8.03 -0.39 -17.83
C ASP A 104 -9.05 0.27 -16.89
N LYS A 105 -8.58 0.84 -15.77
CA LYS A 105 -9.40 1.62 -14.84
C LYS A 105 -10.06 2.82 -15.53
N LYS A 106 -9.30 3.56 -16.34
CA LYS A 106 -9.83 4.68 -17.14
C LYS A 106 -10.74 4.22 -18.27
N PHE A 107 -10.46 3.07 -18.88
CA PHE A 107 -11.26 2.49 -19.93
C PHE A 107 -12.66 2.16 -19.41
N VAL A 108 -12.76 1.46 -18.28
CA VAL A 108 -14.04 1.17 -17.60
C VAL A 108 -14.77 2.47 -17.24
N ALA A 109 -14.07 3.44 -16.65
CA ALA A 109 -14.68 4.71 -16.28
C ALA A 109 -15.22 5.49 -17.49
N LYS A 110 -14.64 5.33 -18.67
CA LYS A 110 -15.03 6.05 -19.91
C LYS A 110 -15.79 5.17 -20.91
N GLN A 111 -16.18 3.96 -20.51
CA GLN A 111 -16.79 2.96 -21.39
C GLN A 111 -18.17 3.39 -21.92
N TYR A 112 -18.79 4.41 -21.32
CA TYR A 112 -20.02 5.04 -21.82
C TYR A 112 -19.82 5.82 -23.13
N LEU A 113 -18.58 6.07 -23.56
CA LEU A 113 -18.29 6.60 -24.89
C LEU A 113 -18.30 5.44 -25.87
N THR A 114 -19.35 5.34 -26.69
CA THR A 114 -19.47 4.33 -27.75
C THR A 114 -18.20 4.36 -28.61
N ILE A 115 -17.41 3.30 -28.54
CA ILE A 115 -16.19 3.17 -29.33
C ILE A 115 -16.63 2.86 -30.76
N PHE A 116 -16.72 3.89 -31.59
CA PHE A 116 -16.95 3.69 -33.02
C PHE A 116 -15.66 3.18 -33.66
N LYS A 117 -15.73 2.07 -34.42
CA LYS A 117 -14.66 1.72 -35.35
C LYS A 117 -14.48 2.89 -36.31
N LEU A 118 -13.25 3.42 -36.42
CA LEU A 118 -12.90 4.51 -37.34
C LEU A 118 -13.22 4.16 -38.81
N SER A 119 -13.27 2.87 -39.15
CA SER A 119 -13.72 2.38 -40.46
C SER A 119 -15.20 2.63 -40.77
N ASN A 120 -16.01 2.97 -39.75
CA ASN A 120 -17.45 3.22 -39.87
C ASN A 120 -17.84 4.69 -39.69
N ALA A 121 -16.86 5.60 -39.63
CA ALA A 121 -17.07 7.04 -39.43
C ALA A 121 -17.93 7.70 -40.54
N GLN A 122 -18.19 7.02 -41.65
CA GLN A 122 -19.00 7.57 -42.73
C GLN A 122 -20.52 7.40 -42.54
N ASN A 123 -21.00 6.50 -41.66
CA ASN A 123 -22.43 6.13 -41.70
C ASN A 123 -23.25 6.36 -40.44
N ASN A 124 -22.71 6.84 -39.31
CA ASN A 124 -23.49 7.18 -38.10
C ASN A 124 -24.63 6.19 -37.75
N LYS A 125 -24.43 4.89 -38.03
CA LYS A 125 -25.44 3.86 -37.77
C LYS A 125 -24.98 3.05 -36.55
N PRO A 126 -25.79 3.00 -35.48
CA PRO A 126 -25.48 2.15 -34.33
C PRO A 126 -25.57 0.68 -34.77
N ILE A 127 -24.57 -0.12 -34.40
CA ILE A 127 -24.58 -1.57 -34.58
C ILE A 127 -24.92 -2.16 -33.21
N LEU A 128 -26.02 -2.89 -33.14
CA LEU A 128 -26.39 -3.68 -31.96
C LEU A 128 -25.43 -4.87 -31.89
N VAL A 129 -24.71 -5.00 -30.78
CA VAL A 129 -23.92 -6.21 -30.49
C VAL A 129 -24.87 -7.21 -29.84
N GLN A 130 -25.06 -8.35 -30.50
CA GLN A 130 -25.79 -9.51 -29.99
C GLN A 130 -24.82 -10.46 -29.30
#